data_AF-A0A2N1RED7-F1
#
_entry.id   AF-A0A2N1RED7-F1
#
_cell.length_a   1.000
_cell.length_b   1.000
_cell.length_c   1.000
_cell.angle_alpha   90.00
_cell.angle_beta   90.00
_cell.angle_gamma   90.00
#
_symmetry.space_group_name_H-M   'P 1'
#
loop_
_entity.id
_entity.type
_entity.pdbx_description
1 polymer ?
#
loop_
_entity_poly.entity_id
_entity_poly.type
_entity_poly.pdbx_seq_one_letter_code
_entity_poly.pdbx_strand_id
1 'polypeptide(L)'
;MRFVIEKRDNKSKAMAFAVPVVSFIVSLLLGAIVLAVSKVNPLEAYGAMLNGAFGTARRFQYTIVEAIPLLMCGLGVGIAFRLKFWNIGAEGQYIWGAIGITWVMQFWTFLPVPMLLPIGLVVGMLLGAVWAGVPGYLKAQWSVDETLTTLMLNYVAIGFAEYLYFNIWKAPLGNMGTPEFPQAAWLPSIWGKVHSGL
;
A
#
# COMPACT_ATOMS: atom_id res chain seq x y z
N MET A 1 -34.23 24.33 29.28
CA MET A 1 -34.00 24.09 27.83
C MET A 1 -33.71 22.61 27.64
N ARG A 2 -34.51 21.92 26.82
CA ARG A 2 -34.39 20.47 26.59
C ARG A 2 -33.68 20.27 25.26
N PHE A 3 -32.41 19.87 25.28
CA PHE A 3 -31.67 19.57 24.06
C PHE A 3 -32.24 18.28 23.44
N VAL A 4 -32.71 18.36 22.20
CA VAL A 4 -33.18 17.21 21.42
C VAL A 4 -32.13 16.92 20.36
N ILE A 5 -31.56 15.73 20.38
CA ILE A 5 -30.56 15.28 19.40
C ILE A 5 -31.32 14.66 18.23
N GLU A 6 -31.37 15.36 17.11
CA GLU A 6 -31.93 14.84 15.85
C GLU A 6 -30.83 14.40 14.88
N LYS A 7 -31.09 13.33 14.13
CA LYS A 7 -30.19 12.86 13.08
C LYS A 7 -30.22 13.86 11.92
N ARG A 8 -29.06 14.43 11.57
CA ARG A 8 -28.97 15.39 10.45
C ARG A 8 -29.24 14.69 9.11
N ASP A 9 -30.28 15.14 8.39
CA ASP A 9 -30.63 14.64 7.05
C ASP A 9 -29.64 15.07 5.97
N ASN A 10 -29.00 16.24 6.12
CA ASN A 10 -28.05 16.77 5.14
C ASN A 10 -26.64 16.89 5.73
N LYS A 11 -25.66 16.28 5.05
CA LYS A 11 -24.24 16.51 5.34
C LYS A 11 -23.89 17.95 4.92
N SER A 12 -23.54 18.80 5.88
CA SER A 12 -23.06 20.16 5.57
C SER A 12 -21.78 20.08 4.75
N LYS A 13 -21.76 20.70 3.56
CA LYS A 13 -20.57 20.77 2.69
C LYS A 13 -19.38 21.40 3.42
N ALA A 14 -19.64 22.42 4.24
CA ALA A 14 -18.62 23.06 5.06
C ALA A 14 -18.03 22.08 6.09
N MET A 15 -18.87 21.29 6.76
CA MET A 15 -18.40 20.27 7.72
C MET A 15 -17.67 19.12 7.03
N ALA A 16 -18.08 18.74 5.82
CA ALA A 16 -17.42 17.70 5.04
C ALA A 16 -15.96 18.05 4.71
N PHE A 17 -15.65 19.35 4.55
CA PHE A 17 -14.28 19.83 4.34
C PHE A 17 -13.56 20.18 5.66
N ALA A 18 -14.24 20.83 6.59
CA ALA A 18 -13.65 21.26 7.85
C ALA A 18 -13.20 20.08 8.72
N VAL A 19 -13.98 18.99 8.76
CA VAL A 19 -13.65 17.83 9.61
C VAL A 19 -12.30 17.20 9.26
N PRO A 20 -12.00 16.83 7.99
CA PRO A 20 -10.68 16.32 7.62
C PRO A 20 -9.54 17.30 7.91
N VAL A 21 -9.72 18.58 7.60
CA VAL A 21 -8.68 19.61 7.81
C VAL A 21 -8.36 19.79 9.30
N VAL A 22 -9.40 19.92 10.14
CA VAL A 22 -9.21 20.03 11.60
C VAL A 22 -8.60 18.75 12.16
N SER A 23 -9.06 17.57 11.72
CA SER A 23 -8.51 16.29 12.16
C SER A 23 -7.02 16.16 11.80
N PHE A 24 -6.63 16.62 10.61
CA PHE A 24 -5.24 16.67 10.18
C PHE A 24 -4.41 17.59 11.07
N ILE A 25 -4.87 18.82 11.34
CA ILE A 25 -4.16 19.76 12.23
C ILE A 25 -4.03 19.17 13.65
N VAL A 26 -5.11 18.61 14.21
CA VAL A 26 -5.08 17.96 15.53
C VAL A 26 -4.08 16.80 15.55
N SER A 27 -4.03 15.98 14.49
CA SER A 27 -3.06 14.89 14.40
C SER A 27 -1.61 15.38 14.42
N LEU A 28 -1.30 16.50 13.74
CA LEU A 28 0.02 17.12 13.77
C LEU A 28 0.36 17.71 15.15
N LEU A 29 -0.63 18.27 15.85
CA LEU A 29 -0.42 18.77 17.21
C LEU A 29 -0.15 17.63 18.18
N LEU A 30 -0.91 16.53 18.11
CA LEU A 30 -0.69 15.35 18.92
C LEU A 30 0.69 14.71 18.62
N GLY A 31 1.06 14.59 17.35
CA GLY A 31 2.39 14.14 16.95
C GLY A 31 3.51 15.05 17.49
N ALA A 32 3.29 16.37 17.51
CA ALA A 32 4.26 17.32 18.04
C ALA A 32 4.46 17.16 19.55
N ILE A 33 3.38 16.85 20.29
CA ILE A 33 3.46 16.54 21.72
C ILE A 33 4.32 15.29 21.94
N VAL A 34 4.11 14.23 21.17
CA VAL A 34 4.91 12.99 21.27
C VAL A 34 6.38 13.27 20.98
N LEU A 35 6.69 14.00 19.91
CA LEU A 35 8.07 14.39 19.56
C LEU A 35 8.74 15.21 20.67
N ALA A 36 8.02 16.18 21.23
CA ALA A 36 8.51 17.00 22.32
C ALA A 36 8.80 16.17 23.59
N VAL A 37 7.92 15.21 23.93
CA VAL A 37 8.13 14.25 25.03
C VAL A 37 9.36 13.39 24.78
N SER A 38 9.61 13.00 23.53
CA SER A 38 10.82 12.29 23.09
C SER A 38 12.08 13.20 23.01
N LYS A 39 11.99 14.46 23.43
CA LYS A 39 13.07 15.47 23.36
C LYS A 39 13.54 15.79 21.94
N VAL A 40 12.68 15.61 20.94
CA VAL A 40 12.91 15.98 19.55
C VAL A 40 12.13 17.27 19.25
N ASN A 41 12.77 18.26 18.62
CA ASN A 41 12.08 19.49 18.22
C ASN A 41 11.05 19.18 17.11
N PRO A 42 9.73 19.39 17.35
CA PRO A 42 8.70 19.04 16.37
C PRO A 42 8.81 19.81 15.06
N LEU A 43 9.22 21.08 15.11
CA LEU A 43 9.36 21.91 13.92
C LEU A 43 10.50 21.42 13.03
N GLU A 44 11.62 21.01 13.63
CA GLU A 44 12.75 20.42 12.90
C GLU A 44 12.36 19.06 12.31
N ALA A 45 11.65 18.22 13.07
CA ALA A 45 11.17 16.93 12.58
C ALA A 45 10.21 17.08 11.40
N TYR A 46 9.20 17.96 11.51
CA TYR A 46 8.28 18.22 10.40
C TYR A 46 8.96 18.91 9.21
N GLY A 47 9.91 19.81 9.47
CA GLY A 47 10.75 20.40 8.42
C GLY A 47 11.57 19.33 7.69
N ALA A 48 12.16 18.38 8.42
CA ALA A 48 12.89 17.26 7.86
C ALA A 48 11.98 16.32 7.05
N MET A 49 10.75 16.06 7.51
CA MET A 49 9.75 15.29 6.77
C MET A 49 9.39 15.97 5.44
N LEU A 50 9.11 17.28 5.46
CA LEU A 50 8.81 18.04 4.24
C LEU A 50 9.99 18.06 3.28
N ASN A 51 11.21 18.24 3.78
CA ASN A 51 12.43 18.19 2.96
C ASN A 51 12.70 16.77 2.43
N GLY A 52 12.39 15.74 3.22
CA GLY A 52 12.45 14.34 2.84
C GLY A 52 11.48 14.00 1.72
N ALA A 53 10.28 14.57 1.73
CA ALA A 53 9.24 14.32 0.73
C ALA A 53 9.38 15.19 -0.54
N PHE A 54 9.71 16.48 -0.39
CA PHE A 54 9.65 17.48 -1.48
C PHE A 54 10.96 18.22 -1.74
N GLY A 55 12.00 18.02 -0.91
CA GLY A 55 13.20 18.87 -0.95
C GLY A 55 14.07 18.74 -2.21
N THR A 56 13.95 17.64 -2.96
CA THR A 56 14.58 17.49 -4.28
C THR A 56 13.64 16.78 -5.25
N ALA A 57 13.86 16.98 -6.55
CA ALA A 57 13.09 16.28 -7.59
C ALA A 57 13.12 14.75 -7.39
N ARG A 58 14.28 14.19 -7.04
CA ARG A 58 14.43 12.75 -6.77
C ARG A 58 13.61 12.30 -5.57
N ARG A 59 13.64 13.05 -4.46
CA ARG A 59 12.84 12.75 -3.26
C ARG A 59 11.35 12.79 -3.55
N PHE A 60 10.91 13.78 -4.32
CA PHE A 60 9.51 13.87 -4.73
C PHE A 60 9.08 12.72 -5.64
N GLN A 61 9.96 12.28 -6.55
CA GLN A 61 9.70 11.07 -7.35
C GLN A 61 9.51 9.83 -6.46
N TYR A 62 10.33 9.63 -5.43
CA TYR A 62 10.12 8.53 -4.48
C TYR A 62 8.79 8.66 -3.73
N THR A 63 8.44 9.86 -3.26
CA THR A 63 7.14 10.10 -2.62
C THR A 63 5.98 9.69 -3.52
N ILE A 64 6.04 10.02 -4.82
CA ILE A 64 5.01 9.63 -5.79
C ILE A 64 4.97 8.10 -5.96
N VAL A 65 6.13 7.47 -6.17
CA VAL A 65 6.22 6.02 -6.40
C VAL A 65 5.70 5.22 -5.20
N GLU A 66 5.92 5.68 -3.97
CA GLU A 66 5.40 5.03 -2.75
C GLU A 66 3.92 5.35 -2.49
N ALA A 67 3.48 6.58 -2.76
CA ALA A 67 2.10 7.00 -2.48
C ALA A 67 1.08 6.30 -3.38
N ILE A 68 1.43 6.01 -4.63
CA ILE A 68 0.48 5.48 -5.62
C ILE A 68 -0.02 4.07 -5.26
N PRO A 69 0.84 3.09 -4.94
CA PRO A 69 0.39 1.78 -4.45
C PRO A 69 -0.54 1.87 -3.24
N LEU A 70 -0.24 2.78 -2.30
CA LEU A 70 -1.08 3.02 -1.12
C LEU A 70 -2.45 3.58 -1.52
N LEU A 71 -2.50 4.51 -2.47
CA LEU A 71 -3.75 5.06 -3.00
C LEU A 71 -4.56 3.98 -3.74
N MET A 72 -3.91 3.14 -4.54
CA MET A 72 -4.57 2.02 -5.22
C MET A 72 -5.13 1.00 -4.22
N CYS A 73 -4.40 0.68 -3.16
CA CYS A 73 -4.90 -0.14 -2.06
C CYS A 73 -6.13 0.51 -1.41
N GLY A 74 -6.08 1.82 -1.13
CA GLY A 74 -7.21 2.58 -0.59
C GLY A 74 -8.44 2.54 -1.49
N LEU A 75 -8.27 2.66 -2.81
CA LEU A 75 -9.35 2.53 -3.79
C LEU A 75 -9.97 1.12 -3.76
N GLY A 76 -9.14 0.07 -3.71
CA GLY A 76 -9.61 -1.32 -3.59
C GLY A 76 -10.37 -1.59 -2.29
N VAL A 77 -9.85 -1.12 -1.15
CA VAL A 77 -10.52 -1.22 0.16
C VAL A 77 -11.83 -0.44 0.16
N GLY A 78 -11.91 0.69 -0.53
CA GLY A 78 -13.15 1.46 -0.69
C GLY A 78 -14.29 0.64 -1.29
N ILE A 79 -14.00 -0.32 -2.18
CA ILE A 79 -14.99 -1.26 -2.71
C ILE A 79 -15.39 -2.28 -1.64
N ALA A 80 -14.44 -2.84 -0.90
CA ALA A 80 -14.72 -3.80 0.19
C ALA A 80 -15.61 -3.20 1.29
N PHE A 81 -15.40 -1.92 1.66
CA PHE A 81 -16.24 -1.24 2.62
C PHE A 81 -17.69 -1.06 2.14
N ARG A 82 -17.93 -0.91 0.83
CA ARG A 82 -19.31 -0.90 0.30
C ARG A 82 -20.00 -2.25 0.47
N LEU A 83 -19.24 -3.34 0.50
CA LEU A 83 -19.73 -4.69 0.76
C LEU A 83 -19.86 -5.00 2.27
N LYS A 84 -19.63 -4.01 3.15
CA LYS A 84 -19.59 -4.16 4.62
C LYS A 84 -18.55 -5.17 5.10
N PHE A 85 -17.48 -5.33 4.33
CA PHE A 85 -16.33 -6.16 4.69
C PHE A 85 -15.20 -5.24 5.14
N TRP A 86 -14.81 -5.35 6.42
CA TRP A 86 -13.78 -4.50 7.02
C TRP A 86 -12.37 -5.02 6.67
N ASN A 87 -11.95 -4.80 5.42
CA ASN A 87 -10.62 -5.19 4.94
C ASN A 87 -9.56 -4.15 5.34
N ILE A 88 -8.58 -4.54 6.17
CA ILE A 88 -7.37 -3.75 6.43
C ILE A 88 -6.11 -4.50 5.92
N GLY A 89 -6.30 -5.61 5.20
CA GLY A 89 -5.26 -6.49 4.66
C GLY A 89 -4.81 -6.18 3.22
N ALA A 90 -5.10 -4.99 2.70
CA ALA A 90 -4.80 -4.65 1.31
C ALA A 90 -3.30 -4.64 1.00
N GLU A 91 -2.48 -4.29 1.98
CA GLU A 91 -1.02 -4.35 1.86
C GLU A 91 -0.52 -5.77 1.59
N GLY A 92 -1.02 -6.76 2.33
CA GLY A 92 -0.68 -8.18 2.09
C GLY A 92 -1.17 -8.65 0.73
N GLN A 93 -2.36 -8.23 0.30
CA GLN A 93 -2.89 -8.55 -1.03
C GLN A 93 -2.02 -7.96 -2.15
N TYR A 94 -1.58 -6.71 -1.97
CA TYR A 94 -0.63 -6.05 -2.88
C TYR A 94 0.70 -6.79 -2.93
N ILE A 95 1.24 -7.22 -1.79
CA ILE A 95 2.50 -7.98 -1.71
C ILE A 95 2.39 -9.32 -2.43
N TRP A 96 1.28 -10.06 -2.24
CA TRP A 96 1.06 -11.30 -3.00
C TRP A 96 0.90 -11.06 -4.50
N GLY A 97 0.34 -9.91 -4.89
CA GLY A 97 0.36 -9.45 -6.27
C GLY A 97 1.78 -9.21 -6.80
N ALA A 98 2.62 -8.52 -6.01
CA ALA A 98 4.01 -8.26 -6.33
C ALA A 98 4.84 -9.56 -6.44
N ILE A 99 4.59 -10.53 -5.56
CA ILE A 99 5.17 -11.88 -5.64
C ILE A 99 4.75 -12.54 -6.95
N GLY A 100 3.47 -12.51 -7.32
CA GLY A 100 2.98 -13.14 -8.54
C GLY A 100 3.58 -12.60 -9.82
N ILE A 101 3.61 -11.28 -9.97
CA ILE A 101 4.24 -10.65 -11.14
C ILE A 101 5.75 -10.91 -11.19
N THR A 102 6.44 -10.85 -10.04
CA THR A 102 7.88 -11.15 -9.94
C THR A 102 8.17 -12.60 -10.33
N TRP A 103 7.31 -13.53 -9.91
CA TRP A 103 7.44 -14.94 -10.25
C TRP A 103 7.34 -15.18 -11.77
N VAL A 104 6.38 -14.54 -12.44
CA VAL A 104 6.29 -14.61 -13.91
C VAL A 104 7.52 -13.99 -14.56
N MET A 105 7.89 -12.76 -14.16
CA MET A 105 9.03 -12.03 -14.75
C MET A 105 10.35 -12.76 -14.62
N GLN A 106 10.56 -13.48 -13.52
CA GLN A 106 11.84 -14.12 -13.20
C GLN A 106 11.96 -15.53 -13.76
N PHE A 107 10.87 -16.30 -13.79
CA PHE A 107 10.94 -17.75 -14.02
C PHE A 107 10.24 -18.22 -15.31
N TRP A 108 9.35 -17.42 -15.91
CA TRP A 108 8.62 -17.83 -17.10
C TRP A 108 9.39 -17.46 -18.38
N THR A 109 10.56 -18.09 -18.55
CA THR A 109 11.47 -17.85 -19.69
C THR A 109 10.92 -18.33 -21.04
N PHE A 110 9.84 -19.12 -21.02
CA PHE A 110 9.16 -19.59 -22.23
C PHE A 110 8.27 -18.53 -22.88
N LEU A 111 7.95 -17.44 -22.17
CA LEU A 111 7.12 -16.36 -22.70
C LEU A 111 7.96 -15.33 -23.46
N PRO A 112 7.42 -14.75 -24.56
CA PRO A 112 7.97 -13.55 -25.15
C PRO A 112 7.98 -12.39 -24.15
N VAL A 113 9.06 -11.58 -24.17
CA VAL A 113 9.24 -10.46 -23.22
C VAL A 113 8.05 -9.50 -23.15
N PRO A 114 7.39 -9.11 -24.27
CA PRO A 114 6.21 -8.23 -24.21
C PRO A 114 5.00 -8.84 -23.49
N MET A 115 4.93 -10.17 -23.40
CA MET A 115 3.83 -10.87 -22.73
C MET A 115 4.06 -11.03 -21.23
N LEU A 116 5.30 -10.89 -20.74
CA LEU A 116 5.62 -11.04 -19.32
C LEU A 116 4.85 -10.04 -18.45
N LEU A 117 4.72 -8.79 -18.89
CA LEU A 117 4.05 -7.73 -18.12
C LEU A 117 2.53 -7.95 -18.03
N PRO A 118 1.77 -8.12 -19.14
CA PRO A 118 0.33 -8.40 -19.07
C PRO A 118 0.02 -9.70 -18.31
N ILE A 119 0.76 -10.79 -18.56
CA ILE A 119 0.52 -12.07 -17.90
C ILE A 119 0.89 -11.98 -16.42
N GLY A 120 2.02 -11.35 -16.10
CA GLY A 120 2.46 -11.11 -14.74
C GLY A 120 1.46 -10.29 -13.93
N LEU A 121 0.82 -9.28 -14.53
CA LEU A 121 -0.26 -8.53 -13.89
C LEU A 121 -1.47 -9.42 -13.59
N VAL A 122 -1.88 -10.29 -14.53
CA VAL A 122 -2.98 -11.23 -14.30
C VAL A 122 -2.65 -12.22 -13.19
N VAL A 123 -1.45 -12.81 -13.21
CA VAL A 123 -1.00 -13.74 -12.15
C VAL A 123 -0.93 -13.01 -10.80
N GLY A 124 -0.42 -11.78 -10.77
CA GLY A 124 -0.42 -10.94 -9.56
C GLY A 124 -1.83 -10.68 -9.03
N MET A 125 -2.76 -10.27 -9.89
CA MET A 125 -4.17 -10.09 -9.49
C MET A 125 -4.78 -11.37 -8.92
N LEU A 126 -4.51 -12.53 -9.53
CA LEU A 126 -5.00 -13.82 -9.06
C LEU A 126 -4.41 -14.18 -7.69
N LEU A 127 -3.09 -14.02 -7.48
CA LEU A 127 -2.49 -14.31 -6.17
C LEU A 127 -2.97 -13.36 -5.08
N GLY A 128 -3.10 -12.06 -5.39
CA GLY A 128 -3.69 -11.10 -4.46
C GLY A 128 -5.15 -11.45 -4.11
N ALA A 129 -5.95 -11.89 -5.09
CA ALA A 129 -7.32 -12.33 -4.87
C ALA A 129 -7.41 -13.62 -4.05
N VAL A 130 -6.53 -14.59 -4.31
CA VAL A 130 -6.42 -15.81 -3.51
C VAL A 130 -6.06 -15.47 -2.06
N TRP A 131 -5.11 -14.54 -1.85
CA TRP A 131 -4.74 -14.09 -0.51
C TRP A 131 -5.89 -13.38 0.22
N ALA A 132 -6.65 -12.54 -0.49
CA ALA A 132 -7.87 -11.92 0.04
C ALA A 132 -8.96 -12.96 0.36
N GLY A 133 -8.98 -14.07 -0.38
CA GLY A 133 -9.90 -15.18 -0.19
C GLY A 133 -9.69 -15.92 1.13
N VAL A 134 -8.45 -15.97 1.66
CA VAL A 134 -8.16 -16.63 2.94
C VAL A 134 -8.98 -16.04 4.10
N PRO A 135 -8.87 -14.75 4.46
CA PRO A 135 -9.67 -14.18 5.54
C PRO A 135 -11.17 -14.21 5.22
N GLY A 136 -11.56 -14.06 3.95
CA GLY A 136 -12.95 -14.18 3.51
C GLY A 136 -13.53 -15.57 3.80
N TYR A 137 -12.77 -16.63 3.53
CA TYR A 137 -13.14 -18.01 3.83
C TYR A 137 -13.22 -18.27 5.33
N LEU A 138 -12.21 -17.82 6.11
CA LEU A 138 -12.20 -17.97 7.57
C LEU A 138 -13.41 -17.29 8.22
N LYS A 139 -13.81 -16.11 7.73
CA LYS A 139 -15.05 -15.46 8.16
C LYS A 139 -16.27 -16.29 7.80
N ALA A 140 -16.37 -16.75 6.55
CA ALA A 140 -17.55 -17.45 6.05
C ALA A 140 -17.78 -18.80 6.77
N GLN A 141 -16.72 -19.53 7.09
CA GLN A 141 -16.82 -20.84 7.74
C GLN A 141 -16.87 -20.77 9.26
N TRP A 142 -16.06 -19.88 9.86
CA TRP A 142 -15.81 -19.90 11.30
C TRP A 142 -16.16 -18.59 12.00
N SER A 143 -16.74 -17.62 11.30
CA SER A 143 -17.12 -16.31 11.86
C SER A 143 -15.96 -15.59 12.57
N VAL A 144 -14.73 -15.80 12.09
CA VAL A 144 -13.54 -15.13 12.60
C VAL A 144 -13.60 -13.63 12.29
N ASP A 145 -13.07 -12.81 13.20
CA ASP A 145 -12.94 -11.37 12.99
C ASP A 145 -12.06 -11.09 11.76
N GLU A 146 -12.67 -10.51 10.74
CA GLU A 146 -12.03 -10.20 9.47
C GLU A 146 -10.99 -9.10 9.58
N THR A 147 -11.18 -8.15 10.51
CA THR A 147 -10.29 -7.01 10.70
C THR A 147 -8.95 -7.49 11.23
N LEU A 148 -8.98 -8.28 12.31
CA LEU A 148 -7.79 -8.86 12.91
C LEU A 148 -7.11 -9.83 11.94
N THR A 149 -7.87 -10.70 11.29
CA THR A 149 -7.31 -11.71 10.38
C THR A 149 -6.61 -11.06 9.20
N THR A 150 -7.26 -10.07 8.55
CA THR A 150 -6.66 -9.36 7.41
C THR A 150 -5.42 -8.58 7.81
N LEU A 151 -5.42 -7.95 9.00
CA LEU A 151 -4.24 -7.27 9.54
C LEU A 151 -3.08 -8.24 9.82
N MET A 152 -3.36 -9.36 10.50
CA MET A 152 -2.33 -10.34 10.86
C MET A 152 -1.69 -10.98 9.61
N LEU A 153 -2.49 -11.23 8.57
CA LEU A 153 -2.00 -11.79 7.31
C LEU A 153 -1.11 -10.81 6.51
N ASN A 154 -1.14 -9.50 6.76
CA ASN A 154 -0.17 -8.58 6.17
C ASN A 154 1.26 -8.94 6.59
N TYR A 155 1.48 -9.17 7.89
CA TYR A 155 2.81 -9.53 8.40
C TYR A 155 3.31 -10.84 7.84
N VAL A 156 2.43 -11.82 7.65
CA VAL A 156 2.77 -13.10 7.00
C VAL A 156 3.18 -12.87 5.55
N ALA A 157 2.45 -12.04 4.80
CA ALA A 157 2.78 -11.71 3.42
C ALA A 157 4.14 -10.98 3.31
N ILE A 158 4.38 -9.98 4.16
CA ILE A 158 5.65 -9.23 4.21
C ILE A 158 6.80 -10.19 4.52
N GLY A 159 6.70 -10.96 5.61
CA GLY A 159 7.76 -11.89 6.01
C GLY A 159 8.04 -12.97 4.96
N PHE A 160 6.99 -13.43 4.25
CA PHE A 160 7.17 -14.36 3.15
C PHE A 160 7.87 -13.72 1.94
N ALA A 161 7.49 -12.49 1.57
CA ALA A 161 8.17 -11.74 0.51
C ALA A 161 9.64 -11.48 0.83
N GLU A 162 9.94 -11.10 2.08
CA GLU A 162 11.32 -10.91 2.55
C GLU A 162 12.12 -12.21 2.50
N TYR A 163 11.51 -13.34 2.92
CA TYR A 163 12.14 -14.64 2.83
C TYR A 163 12.51 -15.00 1.39
N LEU A 164 11.61 -14.77 0.43
CA LEU A 164 11.88 -14.97 -0.99
C LEU A 164 13.01 -14.04 -1.46
N TYR A 165 12.94 -12.75 -1.14
CA TYR A 165 13.89 -11.74 -1.59
C TYR A 165 15.33 -12.01 -1.11
N PHE A 166 15.50 -12.37 0.16
CA PHE A 166 16.84 -12.58 0.74
C PHE A 166 17.39 -13.99 0.55
N ASN A 167 16.54 -14.98 0.25
CA ASN A 167 16.96 -16.38 0.13
C ASN A 167 16.67 -16.95 -1.26
N ILE A 168 15.42 -17.34 -1.53
CA ILE A 168 15.08 -18.20 -2.68
C ILE A 168 15.28 -17.48 -4.02
N TRP A 169 14.90 -16.20 -4.08
CA TRP A 169 14.96 -15.41 -5.31
C TRP A 169 16.20 -14.52 -5.39
N LYS A 170 17.16 -14.70 -4.48
CA LYS A 170 18.38 -13.90 -4.45
C LYS A 170 19.24 -14.14 -5.69
N ALA A 171 19.76 -13.05 -6.26
CA ALA A 171 20.66 -13.07 -7.39
C ALA A 171 22.01 -13.74 -7.04
N PRO A 172 22.64 -14.48 -7.98
CA PRO A 172 23.86 -15.24 -7.70
C PRO A 172 25.06 -14.38 -7.27
N LEU A 173 25.23 -13.17 -7.85
CA LEU A 173 26.37 -12.27 -7.59
C LEU A 173 25.99 -10.80 -7.83
N GLY A 174 26.57 -9.89 -7.05
CA GLY A 174 26.55 -8.43 -7.30
C GLY A 174 25.29 -7.66 -6.85
N ASN A 175 24.11 -8.30 -6.87
CA ASN A 175 22.86 -7.66 -6.46
C ASN A 175 22.41 -8.13 -5.07
N MET A 176 22.04 -7.18 -4.20
CA MET A 176 21.30 -7.47 -2.98
C MET A 176 19.84 -7.68 -3.36
N GLY A 177 19.37 -8.93 -3.45
CA GLY A 177 17.96 -9.25 -3.73
C GLY A 177 17.72 -9.95 -5.05
N THR A 178 16.54 -9.80 -5.62
CA THR A 178 16.12 -10.41 -6.90
C THR A 178 16.93 -9.91 -8.10
N PRO A 179 17.17 -10.76 -9.12
CA PRO A 179 17.74 -10.32 -10.39
C PRO A 179 16.90 -9.21 -11.02
N GLU A 180 17.54 -8.34 -11.81
CA GLU A 180 16.82 -7.31 -12.55
C GLU A 180 15.96 -7.95 -13.65
N PHE A 181 14.73 -7.44 -13.80
CA PHE A 181 13.84 -7.89 -14.87
C PHE A 181 14.35 -7.41 -16.24
N PRO A 182 14.03 -8.13 -17.33
CA PRO A 182 14.36 -7.68 -18.68
C PRO A 182 13.85 -6.25 -18.94
N GLN A 183 14.71 -5.36 -19.43
CA GLN A 183 14.36 -3.95 -19.65
C GLN A 183 13.13 -3.76 -20.57
N ALA A 184 12.92 -4.65 -21.53
CA ALA A 184 11.76 -4.61 -22.42
C ALA A 184 10.42 -4.96 -21.72
N ALA A 185 10.46 -5.48 -20.49
CA ALA A 185 9.29 -5.67 -19.64
C ALA A 185 9.06 -4.50 -18.67
N TRP A 186 9.94 -3.49 -18.66
CA TRP A 186 9.77 -2.31 -17.81
C TRP A 186 8.74 -1.36 -18.41
N LEU A 187 7.93 -0.78 -17.55
CA LEU A 187 7.02 0.29 -17.94
C LEU A 187 7.83 1.54 -18.32
N PRO A 188 7.43 2.26 -19.39
CA PRO A 188 8.06 3.52 -19.76
C PRO A 188 8.11 4.52 -18.59
N SER A 189 9.27 5.15 -18.39
CA SER A 189 9.43 6.26 -17.43
C SER A 189 8.79 7.53 -17.97
N ILE A 190 7.99 8.19 -17.13
CA ILE A 190 7.39 9.51 -17.39
C ILE A 190 8.29 10.62 -16.84
N TRP A 191 8.80 10.44 -15.60
CA TRP A 191 9.63 11.44 -14.94
C TRP A 191 10.60 10.82 -13.94
N GLY A 192 11.84 10.57 -14.39
CA GLY A 192 12.87 9.95 -13.56
C GLY A 192 12.47 8.55 -13.12
N LYS A 193 12.19 8.36 -11.82
CA LYS A 193 11.71 7.09 -11.26
C LYS A 193 10.19 6.85 -11.44
N VAL A 194 9.43 7.87 -11.83
CA VAL A 194 7.98 7.79 -12.06
C VAL A 194 7.72 7.12 -13.40
N HIS A 195 7.01 5.99 -13.43
CA HIS A 195 6.71 5.21 -14.64
C HIS A 195 5.22 5.20 -15.00
N SER A 196 4.88 4.68 -16.17
CA SER A 196 3.53 4.72 -16.75
C SER A 196 2.50 3.74 -16.18
N GLY A 197 2.92 2.70 -15.47
CA GLY A 197 1.99 1.87 -14.67
C GLY A 197 1.77 2.40 -13.26
N LEU A 198 1.82 3.72 -13.12
CA LEU A 198 1.39 4.47 -11.94
C LEU A 198 -0.02 5.02 -12.18
#